data_AF-A0A668T2I6-F1
#
_entry.id   AF-A0A668T2I6-F1
#
_cell.length_a   1.000
_cell.length_b   1.000
_cell.length_c   1.000
_cell.angle_alpha   90.00
_cell.angle_beta   90.00
_cell.angle_gamma   90.00
#
_symmetry.space_group_name_H-M   'P 1'
#
loop_
_entity.id
_entity.type
_entity.pdbx_description
1 polymer ?
#
loop_
_entity_poly.entity_id
_entity_poly.type
_entity_poly.pdbx_seq_one_letter_code
_entity_poly.pdbx_strand_id
1 'polypeptide(L)'
;LQQTLGWDREKLLGMLEDLTYEEFNNFKWFLQDSDAVVGLPRIPKSRLEKTSTCNLVDLMLQTYTEKSVEVTKKVLKKINRNDLVQKPGKLHTGPSSSRDPEKNHFVDKHRVELIQRVSNIEPILDELLKEKVIQQESYDRIRALQTSQEKMRELYSGPLKAGSASKDVFYQILQTHERLLVNDLLFTKGKC
;
A
#
# COMPACT_ATOMS: atom_id res chain seq x y z
N LEU A 1 31.54 5.99 7.33
CA LEU A 1 30.65 6.67 6.35
C LEU A 1 29.82 5.63 5.59
N GLN A 2 28.81 5.01 6.23
CA GLN A 2 27.98 3.94 5.62
C GLN A 2 26.46 4.14 5.82
N GLN A 3 26.01 5.31 6.29
CA GLN A 3 24.60 5.54 6.68
C GLN A 3 23.68 6.08 5.56
N THR A 4 24.19 6.43 4.37
CA THR A 4 23.39 7.03 3.28
C THR A 4 22.58 6.03 2.45
N LEU A 5 23.13 4.84 2.18
CA LEU A 5 22.51 3.85 1.27
C LEU A 5 21.18 3.25 1.76
N GLY A 6 21.00 3.12 3.08
CA GLY A 6 19.77 2.55 3.66
C GLY A 6 18.56 3.45 3.49
N TRP A 7 18.75 4.76 3.70
CA TRP A 7 17.68 5.74 3.61
C TRP A 7 17.21 5.97 2.16
N ASP A 8 18.14 5.96 1.21
CA ASP A 8 17.81 6.10 -0.21
C ASP A 8 17.02 4.88 -0.73
N ARG A 9 17.31 3.69 -0.21
CA ARG A 9 16.57 2.46 -0.55
C ARG A 9 15.12 2.51 -0.11
N GLU A 10 14.85 2.79 1.15
CA GLU A 10 13.48 2.86 1.69
C GLU A 10 12.66 3.95 0.98
N LYS A 11 13.30 5.08 0.71
CA LYS A 11 12.69 6.22 0.02
C LYS A 11 12.31 5.91 -1.42
N LEU A 12 13.18 5.19 -2.14
CA LEU A 12 12.90 4.71 -3.49
C LEU A 12 11.80 3.65 -3.50
N LEU A 13 11.85 2.71 -2.56
CA LEU A 13 10.87 1.64 -2.43
C LEU A 13 9.47 2.23 -2.23
N GLY A 14 9.29 3.14 -1.28
CA GLY A 14 7.99 3.78 -1.04
C GLY A 14 7.44 4.53 -2.26
N MET A 15 8.30 5.24 -3.00
CA MET A 15 7.89 5.91 -4.25
C MET A 15 7.45 4.94 -5.34
N LEU A 16 8.09 3.77 -5.46
CA LEU A 16 7.80 2.80 -6.51
C LEU A 16 6.69 1.81 -6.13
N GLU A 17 6.44 1.60 -4.84
CA GLU A 17 5.32 0.79 -4.34
C GLU A 17 3.96 1.44 -4.59
N ASP A 18 3.89 2.78 -4.61
CA ASP A 18 2.67 3.54 -4.92
C ASP A 18 2.37 3.62 -6.44
N LEU A 19 3.19 2.98 -7.28
CA LEU A 19 2.96 2.86 -8.73
C LEU A 19 2.09 1.64 -9.04
N THR A 20 1.11 1.83 -9.92
CA THR A 20 0.36 0.73 -10.53
C THR A 20 1.25 -0.07 -11.48
N TYR A 21 0.81 -1.27 -11.87
CA TYR A 21 1.54 -2.13 -12.80
C TYR A 21 1.87 -1.42 -14.14
N GLU A 22 0.93 -0.65 -14.67
CA GLU A 22 1.11 0.10 -15.93
C GLU A 22 2.14 1.23 -15.77
N GLU A 23 2.02 2.00 -14.69
CA GLU A 23 2.97 3.07 -14.37
C GLU A 23 4.37 2.55 -14.08
N PHE A 24 4.48 1.39 -13.42
CA PHE A 24 5.75 0.73 -13.16
C PHE A 24 6.41 0.23 -14.45
N ASN A 25 5.62 -0.26 -15.42
CA ASN A 25 6.14 -0.61 -16.74
C ASN A 25 6.55 0.63 -17.55
N ASN A 26 5.78 1.72 -17.49
CA ASN A 26 6.16 2.99 -18.07
C ASN A 26 7.45 3.52 -17.44
N PHE A 27 7.58 3.44 -16.11
CA PHE A 27 8.79 3.81 -15.38
C PHE A 27 10.01 3.03 -15.87
N LYS A 28 9.91 1.70 -16.02
CA LYS A 28 10.96 0.85 -16.61
C LYS A 28 11.29 1.25 -18.05
N TRP A 29 10.29 1.63 -18.83
CA TRP A 29 10.50 2.09 -20.21
C TRP A 29 11.29 3.40 -20.23
N PHE A 30 10.95 4.37 -19.39
CA PHE A 30 11.66 5.64 -19.29
C PHE A 30 13.06 5.53 -18.67
N LEU A 31 13.36 4.50 -17.88
CA LEU A 31 14.73 4.20 -17.45
C LEU A 31 15.65 3.75 -18.60
N GLN A 32 15.07 3.28 -19.71
CA GLN A 32 15.79 2.95 -20.94
C GLN A 32 15.92 4.17 -21.87
N ASP A 33 15.00 5.14 -21.73
CA ASP A 33 14.96 6.35 -22.53
C ASP A 33 16.09 7.32 -22.15
N SER A 34 16.77 7.86 -23.18
CA SER A 34 17.98 8.68 -23.04
C SER A 34 17.78 9.97 -22.27
N ASP A 35 16.55 10.45 -22.25
CA ASP A 35 16.24 11.83 -21.90
C ASP A 35 15.88 11.96 -20.40
N ALA A 36 15.69 10.82 -19.69
CA ALA A 36 15.58 10.78 -18.23
C ALA A 36 16.95 10.71 -17.52
N VAL A 37 17.98 10.20 -18.21
CA VAL A 37 19.31 9.85 -17.68
C VAL A 37 20.43 10.51 -18.49
N VAL A 38 20.27 11.80 -18.80
CA VAL A 38 21.27 12.58 -19.54
C VAL A 38 22.61 12.55 -18.79
N GLY A 39 23.63 11.92 -19.39
CA GLY A 39 24.97 11.78 -18.82
C GLY A 39 25.14 10.63 -17.80
N LEU A 40 24.18 9.70 -17.70
CA LEU A 40 24.23 8.55 -16.78
C LEU A 40 24.14 7.20 -17.52
N PRO A 41 24.67 6.11 -16.92
CA PRO A 41 24.63 4.78 -17.54
C PRO A 41 23.19 4.26 -17.68
N ARG A 42 22.80 3.89 -18.90
CA ARG A 42 21.47 3.32 -19.17
C ARG A 42 21.37 1.90 -18.63
N ILE A 43 20.23 1.57 -18.03
CA ILE A 43 19.94 0.20 -17.59
C ILE A 43 19.43 -0.62 -18.78
N PRO A 44 20.03 -1.78 -19.09
CA PRO A 44 19.57 -2.63 -20.19
C PRO A 44 18.15 -3.14 -19.98
N LYS A 45 17.35 -3.18 -21.06
CA LYS A 45 15.99 -3.72 -21.06
C LYS A 45 15.91 -5.14 -20.47
N SER A 46 16.90 -5.98 -20.77
CA SER A 46 17.00 -7.35 -20.25
C SER A 46 17.06 -7.43 -18.72
N ARG A 47 17.58 -6.38 -18.06
CA ARG A 47 17.61 -6.26 -16.59
C ARG A 47 16.36 -5.61 -15.99
N LEU A 48 15.41 -5.15 -16.81
CA LEU A 48 14.18 -4.47 -16.36
C LEU A 48 12.91 -5.31 -16.61
N GLU A 49 12.94 -6.17 -17.63
CA GLU A 49 11.78 -6.92 -18.13
C GLU A 49 11.18 -7.89 -17.10
N LYS A 50 12.01 -8.51 -16.23
CA LYS A 50 11.57 -9.48 -15.20
C LYS A 50 11.86 -9.04 -13.77
N THR A 51 11.83 -7.74 -13.54
CA THR A 51 12.38 -7.16 -12.31
C THR A 51 11.26 -6.69 -11.37
N SER A 52 11.24 -7.24 -10.15
CA SER A 52 10.38 -6.80 -9.06
C SER A 52 10.80 -5.42 -8.53
N THR A 53 9.92 -4.73 -7.81
CA THR A 53 10.19 -3.39 -7.25
C THR A 53 11.48 -3.35 -6.44
N CYS A 54 11.71 -4.32 -5.56
CA CYS A 54 12.95 -4.42 -4.77
C CYS A 54 14.20 -4.56 -5.64
N ASN A 55 14.16 -5.48 -6.61
CA ASN A 55 15.28 -5.71 -7.51
C ASN A 55 15.55 -4.48 -8.39
N LEU A 56 14.50 -3.72 -8.73
CA LEU A 56 14.64 -2.47 -9.48
C LEU A 56 15.31 -1.39 -8.62
N VAL A 57 14.91 -1.24 -7.36
CA VAL A 57 15.54 -0.30 -6.42
C VAL A 57 17.02 -0.64 -6.24
N ASP A 58 17.34 -1.91 -5.99
CA ASP A 58 18.73 -2.36 -5.82
C ASP A 58 19.54 -2.14 -7.11
N LEU A 59 18.93 -2.34 -8.28
CA LEU A 59 19.53 -2.05 -9.58
C LEU A 59 19.80 -0.56 -9.81
N MET A 60 18.87 0.31 -9.39
CA MET A 60 19.03 1.77 -9.46
C MET A 60 20.10 2.27 -8.49
N LEU A 61 20.17 1.71 -7.28
CA LEU A 61 21.23 2.00 -6.32
C LEU A 61 22.59 1.50 -6.82
N GLN A 62 22.64 0.34 -7.46
CA GLN A 62 23.87 -0.19 -8.04
C GLN A 62 24.35 0.65 -9.24
N THR A 63 23.44 1.13 -10.08
CA THR A 63 23.76 1.82 -11.33
C THR A 63 24.01 3.32 -11.14
N TYR A 64 23.21 3.98 -10.30
CA TYR A 64 23.22 5.44 -10.12
C TYR A 64 23.70 5.87 -8.73
N THR A 65 23.83 4.93 -7.79
CA THR A 65 24.36 5.17 -6.44
C THR A 65 23.60 6.32 -5.76
N GLU A 66 24.28 7.41 -5.41
CA GLU A 66 23.71 8.61 -4.77
C GLU A 66 22.73 9.37 -5.69
N LYS A 67 22.83 9.21 -7.01
CA LYS A 67 21.95 9.87 -7.99
C LYS A 67 20.66 9.09 -8.25
N SER A 68 20.51 7.90 -7.66
CA SER A 68 19.34 7.03 -7.84
C SER A 68 18.02 7.75 -7.52
N VAL A 69 17.96 8.50 -6.41
CA VAL A 69 16.78 9.26 -6.01
C VAL A 69 16.44 10.36 -7.01
N GLU A 70 17.44 11.06 -7.56
CA GLU A 70 17.21 12.13 -8.54
C GLU A 70 16.71 11.57 -9.87
N VAL A 71 17.29 10.47 -10.33
CA VAL A 71 16.84 9.75 -11.54
C VAL A 71 15.40 9.28 -11.37
N THR A 72 15.05 8.66 -10.25
CA THR A 72 13.68 8.22 -9.96
C THR A 72 12.70 9.38 -10.02
N LYS A 73 13.03 10.51 -9.38
CA LYS A 73 12.16 11.70 -9.43
C LYS A 73 11.97 12.20 -10.86
N LYS A 74 13.02 12.26 -11.69
CA LYS A 74 12.91 12.68 -13.10
C LYS A 74 11.99 11.75 -13.90
N VAL A 75 12.14 10.44 -13.71
CA VAL A 75 11.30 9.45 -14.38
C VAL A 75 9.85 9.52 -13.92
N LEU A 76 9.60 9.68 -12.61
CA LEU A 76 8.26 9.89 -12.06
C LEU A 76 7.56 11.11 -12.66
N LYS A 77 8.30 12.22 -12.85
CA LYS A 77 7.77 13.40 -13.54
C LYS A 77 7.38 13.10 -14.99
N LYS A 78 8.16 12.27 -15.70
CA LYS A 78 7.88 11.88 -17.10
C LYS A 78 6.62 11.03 -17.24
N ILE A 79 6.33 10.16 -16.27
CA ILE A 79 5.06 9.38 -16.24
C ILE A 79 3.89 10.17 -15.62
N ASN A 80 4.04 11.48 -15.44
CA ASN A 80 3.04 12.37 -14.86
C ASN A 80 2.70 12.09 -13.38
N ARG A 81 3.51 11.31 -12.65
CA ARG A 81 3.38 11.04 -11.20
C ARG A 81 4.14 12.06 -10.35
N ASN A 82 3.80 13.33 -10.54
CA ASN A 82 4.38 14.45 -9.79
C ASN A 82 3.94 14.47 -8.31
N ASP A 83 2.82 13.82 -8.00
CA ASP A 83 2.28 13.61 -6.65
C ASP A 83 3.28 12.87 -5.74
N LEU A 84 4.01 11.90 -6.30
CA LEU A 84 4.98 11.08 -5.58
C LEU A 84 6.32 11.79 -5.34
N VAL A 85 6.64 12.79 -6.16
CA VAL A 85 7.92 13.51 -6.10
C VAL A 85 7.95 14.54 -4.96
N GLN A 86 6.79 15.06 -4.57
CA GLN A 86 6.68 16.17 -3.60
C GLN A 86 6.41 15.73 -2.15
N LYS A 87 6.06 14.48 -1.87
CA LYS A 87 5.81 14.00 -0.50
C LYS A 87 6.64 12.78 -0.10
N PRO A 88 7.93 12.95 0.26
CA PRO A 88 8.63 11.96 1.04
C PRO A 88 8.41 12.28 2.52
N GLY A 89 7.29 11.86 3.11
CA GLY A 89 7.03 12.00 4.54
C GLY A 89 5.62 12.46 4.89
N LYS A 90 4.90 11.61 5.59
CA LYS A 90 3.57 11.81 6.17
C LYS A 90 3.57 13.02 7.10
N LEU A 91 2.63 13.95 6.93
CA LEU A 91 2.23 14.86 8.01
C LEU A 91 0.71 14.81 8.16
N HIS A 92 0.30 14.14 9.24
CA HIS A 92 -0.98 14.33 9.88
C HIS A 92 -1.01 15.74 10.47
N THR A 93 -2.05 16.53 10.19
CA THR A 93 -2.87 17.30 11.16
C THR A 93 -3.77 18.29 10.42
N GLY A 94 -5.08 18.24 10.70
CA GLY A 94 -6.03 19.29 10.33
C GLY A 94 -7.42 18.76 9.97
N PRO A 95 -8.45 18.97 10.82
CA PRO A 95 -9.79 18.43 10.60
C PRO A 95 -10.56 19.33 9.64
N SER A 96 -10.99 18.80 8.50
CA SER A 96 -12.03 19.48 7.73
C SER A 96 -12.82 18.46 6.92
N SER A 97 -13.92 18.06 7.53
CA SER A 97 -15.26 17.98 6.97
C SER A 97 -15.39 18.28 5.46
N SER A 98 -15.06 17.33 4.61
CA SER A 98 -15.72 17.22 3.30
C SER A 98 -15.44 15.86 2.69
N ARG A 99 -16.49 15.30 2.12
CA ARG A 99 -16.57 13.98 1.51
C ARG A 99 -15.60 13.92 0.33
N ASP A 100 -14.46 13.28 0.52
CA ASP A 100 -13.55 12.90 -0.57
C ASP A 100 -13.60 11.38 -0.75
N PRO A 101 -14.06 10.86 -1.91
CA PRO A 101 -14.26 9.44 -2.15
C PRO A 101 -13.02 8.71 -2.69
N GLU A 102 -11.78 9.10 -2.36
CA GLU A 102 -10.60 8.49 -3.00
C GLU A 102 -9.41 8.20 -2.07
N LYS A 103 -9.68 7.44 -1.00
CA LYS A 103 -8.70 6.48 -0.48
C LYS A 103 -9.37 5.13 -0.36
N ASN A 104 -9.41 4.38 -1.46
CA ASN A 104 -9.84 2.98 -1.46
C ASN A 104 -8.84 2.17 -0.62
N HIS A 105 -9.08 2.08 0.68
CA HIS A 105 -8.27 1.32 1.61
C HIS A 105 -8.25 -0.15 1.20
N PHE A 106 -7.17 -0.89 1.46
CA PHE A 106 -7.06 -2.33 1.11
C PHE A 106 -8.31 -3.12 1.56
N VAL A 107 -8.76 -2.81 2.78
CA VAL A 107 -9.97 -3.35 3.42
C VAL A 107 -11.25 -3.06 2.61
N ASP A 108 -11.39 -1.88 2.00
CA ASP A 108 -12.53 -1.54 1.14
C ASP A 108 -12.42 -2.21 -0.23
N LYS A 109 -11.21 -2.21 -0.81
CA LYS A 109 -10.90 -2.81 -2.11
C LYS A 109 -11.18 -4.31 -2.12
N HIS A 110 -10.88 -4.98 -1.02
CA HIS A 110 -11.08 -6.42 -0.84
C HIS A 110 -12.28 -6.76 0.06
N ARG A 111 -13.22 -5.82 0.23
CA ARG A 111 -14.39 -5.98 1.11
C ARG A 111 -15.17 -7.27 0.85
N VAL A 112 -15.44 -7.59 -0.42
CA VAL A 112 -16.22 -8.79 -0.78
C VAL A 112 -15.48 -10.07 -0.39
N GLU A 113 -14.19 -10.14 -0.71
CA GLU A 113 -13.33 -11.28 -0.39
C GLU A 113 -13.19 -11.49 1.11
N LEU A 114 -12.96 -10.39 1.86
CA LEU A 114 -12.84 -10.43 3.31
C LEU A 114 -14.17 -10.85 3.95
N ILE A 115 -15.31 -10.32 3.49
CA ILE A 115 -16.62 -10.76 3.96
C ILE A 115 -16.78 -12.27 3.73
N GLN A 116 -16.59 -12.75 2.49
CA GLN A 116 -16.84 -14.15 2.12
C GLN A 116 -15.88 -15.15 2.77
N ARG A 117 -14.60 -14.80 2.93
CA ARG A 117 -13.56 -15.75 3.33
C ARG A 117 -13.23 -15.72 4.82
N VAL A 118 -13.48 -14.60 5.50
CA VAL A 118 -13.31 -14.54 6.95
C VAL A 118 -14.41 -15.38 7.59
N SER A 119 -13.98 -16.53 8.10
CA SER A 119 -14.87 -17.50 8.76
C SER A 119 -14.99 -17.20 10.26
N ASN A 120 -13.91 -16.68 10.87
CA ASN A 120 -13.77 -16.48 12.31
C ASN A 120 -13.63 -14.99 12.68
N ILE A 121 -14.75 -14.35 13.02
CA ILE A 121 -14.78 -12.90 13.29
C ILE A 121 -14.66 -12.58 14.78
N GLU A 122 -14.92 -13.54 15.67
CA GLU A 122 -14.84 -13.31 17.12
C GLU A 122 -13.47 -12.78 17.56
N PRO A 123 -12.32 -13.38 17.15
CA PRO A 123 -11.02 -12.84 17.53
C PRO A 123 -10.77 -11.43 16.98
N ILE A 124 -11.31 -11.15 15.79
CA ILE A 124 -11.18 -9.86 15.13
C ILE A 124 -11.98 -8.80 15.89
N LEU A 125 -13.20 -9.13 16.34
CA LEU A 125 -14.04 -8.23 17.13
C LEU A 125 -13.47 -7.98 18.52
N ASP A 126 -12.91 -9.00 19.17
CA ASP A 126 -12.32 -8.88 20.50
C ASP A 126 -11.11 -7.94 20.47
N GLU A 127 -10.21 -8.10 19.49
CA GLU A 127 -9.08 -7.20 19.31
C GLU A 127 -9.53 -5.78 18.92
N LEU A 128 -10.57 -5.63 18.08
CA LEU A 128 -11.11 -4.31 17.75
C LEU A 128 -11.69 -3.56 18.96
N LEU A 129 -12.31 -4.29 19.88
CA LEU A 129 -12.84 -3.75 21.13
C LEU A 129 -11.68 -3.34 22.07
N LYS A 130 -10.66 -4.19 22.17
CA LYS A 130 -9.45 -3.95 22.97
C LYS A 130 -8.65 -2.75 22.48
N GLU A 131 -8.50 -2.60 21.16
CA GLU A 131 -7.90 -1.43 20.51
C GLU A 131 -8.80 -0.18 20.53
N LYS A 132 -10.00 -0.29 21.15
CA LYS A 132 -11.00 0.79 21.28
C LYS A 132 -11.44 1.39 19.94
N VAL A 133 -11.38 0.60 18.87
CA VAL A 133 -11.86 0.99 17.54
C VAL A 133 -13.38 0.96 17.51
N ILE A 134 -13.96 -0.02 18.20
CA ILE A 134 -15.40 -0.19 18.33
C ILE A 134 -15.81 -0.05 19.79
N GLN A 135 -17.02 0.44 20.02
CA GLN A 135 -17.59 0.52 21.37
C GLN A 135 -18.25 -0.80 21.74
N GLN A 136 -18.42 -1.05 23.04
CA GLN A 136 -19.10 -2.24 23.56
C GLN A 136 -20.48 -2.44 22.92
N GLU A 137 -21.26 -1.38 22.75
CA GLU A 137 -22.57 -1.47 22.11
C GLU A 137 -22.53 -1.90 20.64
N SER A 138 -21.46 -1.53 19.91
CA SER A 138 -21.26 -1.97 18.53
C SER A 138 -20.82 -3.42 18.50
N TYR A 139 -19.93 -3.81 19.42
CA TYR A 139 -19.50 -5.19 19.59
C TYR A 139 -20.69 -6.13 19.85
N ASP A 140 -21.57 -5.78 20.80
CA ASP A 140 -22.71 -6.62 21.16
C ASP A 140 -23.72 -6.74 20.00
N ARG A 141 -23.98 -5.65 19.28
CA ARG A 141 -24.83 -5.65 18.07
C ARG A 141 -24.29 -6.56 16.98
N ILE A 142 -22.99 -6.47 16.70
CA ILE A 142 -22.36 -7.29 15.67
C ILE A 142 -22.31 -8.75 16.13
N ARG A 143 -21.94 -9.02 17.39
CA ARG A 143 -21.88 -10.37 17.95
C ARG A 143 -23.22 -11.10 17.91
N ALA A 144 -24.32 -10.38 18.10
CA ALA A 144 -25.68 -10.92 18.06
C ALA A 144 -26.15 -11.40 16.68
N LEU A 145 -25.43 -11.06 15.60
CA LEU A 145 -25.76 -11.52 14.26
C LEU A 145 -25.52 -13.03 14.09
N GLN A 146 -26.31 -13.65 13.23
CA GLN A 146 -26.37 -15.11 13.13
C GLN A 146 -25.23 -15.71 12.29
N THR A 147 -24.82 -15.02 11.23
CA THR A 147 -23.77 -15.50 10.33
C THR A 147 -22.53 -14.62 10.37
N SER A 148 -21.34 -15.23 10.15
CA SER A 148 -20.09 -14.49 10.02
C SER A 148 -20.18 -13.42 8.91
N GLN A 149 -20.88 -13.71 7.83
CA GLN A 149 -21.03 -12.80 6.69
C GLN A 149 -21.74 -11.50 7.06
N GLU A 150 -22.82 -11.58 7.82
CA GLU A 150 -23.57 -10.42 8.31
C GLU A 150 -22.74 -9.62 9.32
N LYS A 151 -22.01 -10.31 10.21
CA LYS A 151 -21.10 -9.68 11.17
C LYS A 151 -20.08 -8.78 10.48
N MET A 152 -19.43 -9.28 9.45
CA MET A 152 -18.49 -8.47 8.66
C MET A 152 -19.21 -7.31 7.98
N ARG A 153 -20.36 -7.54 7.33
CA ARG A 153 -21.10 -6.44 6.65
C ARG A 153 -21.43 -5.28 7.57
N GLU A 154 -21.89 -5.57 8.79
CA GLU A 154 -22.21 -4.54 9.80
C GLU A 154 -20.97 -3.85 10.35
N LEU A 155 -19.88 -4.58 10.54
CA LEU A 155 -18.60 -4.00 10.92
C LEU A 155 -18.11 -3.00 9.85
N TYR A 156 -18.29 -3.33 8.57
CA TYR A 156 -17.99 -2.44 7.44
C TYR A 156 -18.94 -1.25 7.32
N SER A 157 -20.23 -1.40 7.65
CA SER A 157 -21.26 -0.36 7.48
C SER A 157 -21.27 0.65 8.63
N GLY A 158 -20.90 0.22 9.84
CA GLY A 158 -20.85 1.06 11.04
C GLY A 158 -19.42 1.53 11.37
N PRO A 159 -18.66 0.82 12.23
CA PRO A 159 -17.42 1.35 12.80
C PRO A 159 -16.29 1.63 11.80
N LEU A 160 -16.18 0.80 10.74
CA LEU A 160 -15.13 0.97 9.72
C LEU A 160 -15.48 2.01 8.66
N LYS A 161 -16.76 2.40 8.51
CA LYS A 161 -17.21 3.35 7.49
C LYS A 161 -16.72 4.77 7.75
N ALA A 162 -16.60 5.16 9.02
CA ALA A 162 -16.44 6.55 9.43
C ALA A 162 -14.98 7.01 9.59
N GLY A 163 -13.99 6.11 9.62
CA GLY A 163 -12.60 6.50 9.90
C GLY A 163 -11.54 5.63 9.24
N SER A 164 -10.55 6.26 8.59
CA SER A 164 -9.40 5.56 7.99
C SER A 164 -8.56 4.82 9.04
N ALA A 165 -8.40 5.40 10.24
CA ALA A 165 -7.68 4.78 11.35
C ALA A 165 -8.30 3.43 11.78
N SER A 166 -9.64 3.35 11.80
CA SER A 166 -10.34 2.10 12.09
C SER A 166 -10.03 1.02 11.05
N LYS A 167 -9.93 1.41 9.78
CA LYS A 167 -9.56 0.49 8.69
C LYS A 167 -8.11 0.04 8.77
N ASP A 168 -7.20 0.93 9.17
CA ASP A 168 -5.78 0.61 9.39
C ASP A 168 -5.62 -0.44 10.50
N VAL A 169 -6.28 -0.23 11.65
CA VAL A 169 -6.26 -1.21 12.76
C VAL A 169 -6.91 -2.52 12.36
N PHE A 170 -8.05 -2.46 11.66
CA PHE A 170 -8.70 -3.67 11.14
C PHE A 170 -7.78 -4.48 10.21
N TYR A 171 -7.02 -3.80 9.35
CA TYR A 171 -6.04 -4.45 8.49
C TYR A 171 -4.89 -5.10 9.27
N GLN A 172 -4.42 -4.47 10.36
CA GLN A 172 -3.42 -5.06 11.27
C GLN A 172 -3.94 -6.34 11.94
N ILE A 173 -5.19 -6.30 12.40
CA ILE A 173 -5.85 -7.46 13.03
C ILE A 173 -6.03 -8.59 12.00
N LEU A 174 -6.44 -8.26 10.77
CA LEU A 174 -6.51 -9.23 9.67
C LEU A 174 -5.14 -9.84 9.35
N GLN A 175 -4.06 -9.07 9.37
CA GLN A 175 -2.71 -9.63 9.19
C GLN A 175 -2.31 -10.58 10.32
N THR A 176 -2.83 -10.36 11.53
CA THR A 176 -2.49 -11.15 12.71
C THR A 176 -3.27 -12.46 12.75
N HIS A 177 -4.59 -12.40 12.55
CA HIS A 177 -5.48 -13.56 12.66
C HIS A 177 -5.70 -14.29 11.33
N GLU A 178 -5.67 -13.55 10.22
CA GLU A 178 -6.02 -14.03 8.88
C GLU A 178 -4.88 -13.77 7.88
N ARG A 179 -3.63 -13.97 8.35
CA ARG A 179 -2.41 -13.70 7.55
C ARG A 179 -2.43 -14.41 6.20
N LEU A 180 -2.96 -15.62 6.16
CA LEU A 180 -3.08 -16.43 4.94
C LEU A 180 -4.03 -15.78 3.93
N LEU A 181 -5.17 -15.27 4.41
CA LEU A 181 -6.14 -14.56 3.57
C LEU A 181 -5.58 -13.22 3.08
N VAL A 182 -4.94 -12.45 3.97
CA VAL A 182 -4.31 -11.18 3.59
C VAL A 182 -3.21 -11.42 2.55
N ASN A 183 -2.35 -12.42 2.78
CA ASN A 183 -1.33 -12.81 1.81
C ASN A 183 -1.97 -13.23 0.49
N ASP A 184 -3.00 -14.08 0.49
CA ASP A 184 -3.67 -14.50 -0.75
C ASP A 184 -4.28 -13.30 -1.50
N LEU A 185 -4.86 -12.33 -0.79
CA LEU A 185 -5.41 -11.11 -1.39
C LEU A 185 -4.34 -10.12 -1.89
N LEU A 186 -3.15 -10.15 -1.30
CA LEU A 186 -1.98 -9.40 -1.76
C LEU A 186 -1.30 -10.10 -2.96
N PHE A 187 -1.20 -11.42 -2.94
CA PHE A 187 -0.54 -12.24 -3.96
C PHE A 187 -1.42 -12.50 -5.19
N THR A 188 -2.75 -12.49 -5.07
CA THR A 188 -3.67 -12.64 -6.23
C THR A 188 -3.64 -11.44 -7.18
N LYS A 189 -3.16 -10.27 -6.73
CA LYS A 189 -2.78 -9.15 -7.63
C LYS A 189 -1.28 -8.95 -7.80
N GLY A 190 -0.47 -9.80 -7.17
CA GLY A 190 0.97 -9.82 -7.24
C GLY A 190 1.48 -11.13 -7.86
N LYS A 191 1.11 -11.41 -9.11
CA LYS A 191 1.88 -12.37 -9.91
C LYS A 191 3.20 -11.69 -10.29
N CYS A 192 4.26 -12.07 -9.58
CA CYS A 192 5.58 -12.18 -10.19
C CYS A 192 5.55 -13.29 -11.25
#